data_AF-A0A315CAC0-F1
#
_entry.id   AF-A0A315CAC0-F1
#
_cell.length_a   1.000
_cell.length_b   1.000
_cell.length_c   1.000
_cell.angle_alpha   90.00
_cell.angle_beta   90.00
_cell.angle_gamma   90.00
#
_symmetry.space_group_name_H-M   'P 1'
#
loop_
_entity.id
_entity.type
_entity.pdbx_description
1 polymer ?
#
loop_
_entity_poly.entity_id
_entity_poly.type
_entity_poly.pdbx_seq_one_letter_code
_entity_poly.pdbx_strand_id
1 'polypeptide(L)' 'MPNWGVFVARVLSAIGSWLDASNLRNRVYKLQEENEIMRVALDDIQRMDAEGRIGWIAQETLSNVKKY' A
#
# COMPACT_ATOMS: atom_id res chain seq x y z
N MET A 1 5.10 27.66 -37.59
CA MET A 1 5.37 28.38 -36.31
C MET A 1 5.53 27.35 -35.22
N PRO A 2 6.61 27.36 -34.42
CA PRO A 2 6.78 26.41 -33.32
C PRO A 2 5.61 26.56 -32.35
N ASN A 3 4.91 25.46 -32.08
CA ASN A 3 3.68 25.48 -31.29
C ASN A 3 4.02 25.44 -29.80
N TRP A 4 4.52 26.58 -29.29
CA TRP A 4 4.98 26.76 -27.91
C TRP A 4 3.94 26.33 -26.86
N GLY A 5 2.64 26.46 -27.15
CA GLY A 5 1.56 25.97 -26.28
C GLY A 5 1.56 24.45 -26.09
N VAL A 6 1.84 23.67 -27.14
CA VAL A 6 1.91 22.19 -27.06
C VAL A 6 3.14 21.76 -26.26
N PHE A 7 4.24 22.49 -26.38
CA PHE A 7 5.46 22.22 -25.61
C PHE A 7 5.23 22.45 -24.11
N VAL A 8 4.64 23.59 -23.73
CA VAL A 8 4.33 23.90 -22.32
C VAL A 8 3.32 22.90 -21.75
N ALA A 9 2.28 22.53 -22.51
CA ALA A 9 1.30 21.53 -22.07
C ALA A 9 1.93 20.17 -21.77
N ARG A 10 2.87 19.70 -22.62
CA ARG A 10 3.60 18.44 -22.39
C ARG A 10 4.48 18.48 -21.14
N VAL A 11 5.11 19.61 -20.87
CA VAL A 11 5.94 19.78 -19.67
C VAL A 11 5.07 19.79 -18.41
N LEU A 12 3.96 20.54 -18.42
CA LEU A 12 3.02 20.58 -17.29
C LEU A 12 2.36 19.20 -17.04
N SER A 13 1.98 18.47 -18.09
CA SER A 13 1.42 17.12 -17.94
C SER A 13 2.45 16.13 -17.38
N ALA A 14 3.71 16.25 -17.80
CA ALA A 14 4.78 15.41 -17.26
C ALA A 14 5.02 15.72 -15.77
N ILE A 15 5.09 16.99 -15.38
CA ILE A 15 5.27 17.39 -13.98
C ILE A 15 4.08 16.92 -13.12
N GLY A 16 2.85 17.11 -13.60
CA GLY A 16 1.64 16.64 -12.92
C GLY A 16 1.65 15.11 -12.71
N SER A 17 2.04 14.35 -13.74
CA SER A 17 2.17 12.89 -13.66
C SER A 17 3.23 12.45 -12.64
N TRP A 18 4.35 13.16 -12.52
CA TRP A 18 5.41 12.85 -11.56
C TRP A 18 4.98 13.16 -10.12
N LEU A 19 4.29 14.28 -9.90
CA LEU A 19 3.74 14.62 -8.59
C LEU A 19 2.70 13.58 -8.15
N ASP A 20 1.82 13.17 -9.05
CA ASP A 20 0.80 12.16 -8.75
C ASP A 20 1.43 10.78 -8.49
N ALA A 21 2.43 10.40 -9.28
CA ALA A 21 3.21 9.18 -9.05
C ALA A 21 3.97 9.22 -7.71
N SER A 22 4.46 10.39 -7.29
CA SER A 22 5.15 10.56 -5.99
C SER A 22 4.18 10.45 -4.81
N ASN A 23 2.98 11.02 -4.94
CA ASN A 23 1.92 10.87 -3.95
C ASN A 23 1.43 9.43 -3.86
N LEU A 24 1.26 8.76 -5.01
CA LEU A 24 0.92 7.35 -5.06
C LEU A 24 2.00 6.49 -4.39
N ARG A 25 3.28 6.76 -4.67
CA ARG A 25 4.41 6.07 -4.04
C ARG A 25 4.40 6.25 -2.53
N ASN A 26 4.21 7.47 -2.03
CA ASN A 26 4.13 7.74 -0.60
C ASN A 26 2.95 7.01 0.05
N ARG A 27 1.79 6.96 -0.63
CA ARG A 27 0.63 6.19 -0.17
C ARG A 27 0.91 4.69 -0.15
N VAL A 28 1.56 4.16 -1.17
CA VAL A 28 1.94 2.73 -1.23
C VAL A 28 2.91 2.38 -0.10
N TYR A 29 3.92 3.21 0.16
CA TYR A 29 4.83 2.97 1.30
C TYR A 29 4.11 3.02 2.64
N LYS A 30 3.21 3.98 2.84
CA LYS A 30 2.39 4.03 4.06
C LYS A 30 1.49 2.80 4.20
N LEU A 31 0.86 2.36 3.10
CA LEU A 31 0.06 1.13 3.09
C LEU A 31 0.89 -0.13 3.34
N GLN A 32 2.15 -0.14 2.91
CA GLN A 32 3.07 -1.24 3.18
C GLN A 32 3.44 -1.30 4.67
N GLU A 33 3.75 -0.16 5.27
CA GLU A 33 4.04 -0.04 6.71
C GLU A 33 2.82 -0.44 7.55
N GLU A 34 1.63 0.06 7.22
CA GLU A 34 0.38 -0.30 7.91
C GLU A 34 0.08 -1.81 7.77
N ASN A 35 0.35 -2.41 6.60
CA ASN A 35 0.21 -3.86 6.43
C ASN A 35 1.20 -4.65 7.29
N GLU A 36 2.45 -4.20 7.40
CA GLU A 36 3.45 -4.87 8.23
C GLU A 36 3.04 -4.86 9.71
N ILE A 37 2.61 -3.70 10.22
CA ILE A 37 2.10 -3.55 11.59
C ILE A 37 0.91 -4.48 11.82
N MET A 38 -0.05 -4.52 10.88
CA MET A 38 -1.23 -5.37 11.01
C MET A 38 -0.88 -6.86 11.01
N ARG A 39 0.10 -7.29 10.21
CA ARG A 39 0.56 -8.69 10.20
C ARG A 39 1.23 -9.08 11.52
N VAL A 40 2.05 -8.19 12.08
CA VAL A 40 2.69 -8.43 13.38
C VAL A 40 1.62 -8.53 14.48
N ALA A 41 0.63 -7.64 14.47
CA ALA A 41 -0.47 -7.70 15.45
C ALA A 41 -1.29 -8.99 15.34
N LEU A 42 -1.60 -9.45 14.12
CA LEU A 42 -2.31 -10.72 13.91
C LEU A 42 -1.48 -11.93 14.35
N ASP A 43 -0.16 -11.91 14.13
CA ASP A 43 0.74 -12.98 14.59
C ASP A 43 0.79 -13.01 16.12
N ASP A 44 0.81 -11.85 16.77
CA ASP A 44 0.77 -11.75 18.23
C ASP A 44 -0.57 -12.26 18.81
N ILE A 45 -1.70 -11.87 18.20
CA ILE A 45 -3.03 -12.38 18.55
C ILE A 45 -3.09 -13.92 18.42
N GLN A 46 -2.52 -14.47 17.35
CA GLN A 46 -2.46 -15.93 17.17
C GLN A 46 -1.62 -16.59 18.28
N ARG A 47 -0.50 -15.99 18.70
CA ARG A 47 0.32 -16.52 19.79
C ARG A 47 -0.38 -16.44 21.14
N MET A 48 -1.14 -15.38 21.38
CA MET A 48 -1.89 -15.18 22.62
C MET A 48 -3.10 -16.10 22.75
N ASP A 49 -3.78 -16.42 21.64
CA ASP A 49 -5.02 -17.21 21.60
C ASP A 49 -4.93 -18.38 20.60
N ALA A 50 -3.89 -19.20 20.71
CA ALA A 50 -3.55 -20.22 19.70
C ALA A 50 -4.68 -21.24 19.40
N GLU A 51 -5.51 -21.56 20.40
CA GLU A 51 -6.61 -22.53 20.28
C GLU A 51 -8.00 -21.87 20.25
N GLY A 52 -8.07 -20.56 20.49
CA GLY A 52 -9.33 -19.84 20.53
C GLY A 52 -9.76 -19.31 19.17
N ARG A 53 -11.03 -18.90 19.13
CA ARG A 53 -11.69 -18.44 17.90
C ARG A 53 -10.99 -17.23 17.30
N ILE A 54 -10.42 -16.35 18.12
CA ILE A 54 -9.78 -15.12 17.65
C ILE A 54 -8.42 -15.43 17.04
N GLY A 55 -7.63 -16.33 17.63
CA GLY A 55 -6.38 -16.79 17.03
C GLY A 55 -6.60 -17.53 15.71
N TRP A 56 -7.65 -18.34 15.60
CA TRP A 56 -8.02 -18.99 14.33
C TRP A 56 -8.33 -17.98 13.22
N ILE A 57 -9.13 -16.95 13.52
CA ILE A 57 -9.44 -15.86 12.57
C ILE A 57 -8.16 -15.10 12.17
N ALA A 58 -7.26 -14.84 13.11
CA ALA A 58 -6.00 -14.18 12.84
C ALA A 58 -5.10 -15.02 11.91
N GLN A 59 -5.01 -16.33 12.16
CA GLN A 59 -4.28 -17.27 11.31
C GLN A 59 -4.87 -17.36 9.90
N GLU A 60 -6.20 -17.46 9.78
CA GLU A 60 -6.89 -17.48 8.50
C GLU A 60 -6.60 -16.19 7.71
N THR A 61 -6.71 -15.04 8.37
CA THR A 61 -6.41 -13.73 7.78
C THR A 61 -4.95 -13.65 7.29
N LEU A 62 -3.98 -14.08 8.10
CA LEU A 62 -2.56 -14.13 7.71
C LEU A 62 -2.30 -15.07 6.53
N SER A 63 -3.00 -16.21 6.47
CA SER A 63 -2.86 -17.18 5.38
C SER A 63 -3.39 -16.65 4.04
N ASN A 64 -4.51 -15.92 4.07
CA ASN A 64 -5.11 -15.32 2.89
C ASN A 64 -4.25 -14.16 2.35
N VAL A 65 -3.64 -13.36 3.24
CA VAL A 65 -2.72 -12.28 2.84
C VAL A 65 -1.43 -12.82 2.23
N LYS A 66 -0.94 -14.00 2.63
CA LYS A 66 0.26 -14.63 2.01
C LYS A 66 0.01 -15.20 0.61
N LYS A 67 -1.26 -15.41 0.22
CA LYS A 67 -1.62 -16.08 -1.03
C LYS A 67 -1.66 -15.13 -2.24
N TYR A 68 -1.66 -13.83 -1.99
CA TYR A 68 -1.66 -12.75 -2.98
C TYR A 68 -0.40 -11.90 -2.84
#